data_AF-A0A0F9P7Z6-F1
#
_entry.id   AF-A0A0F9P7Z6-F1
#
_cell.length_a   1.000
_cell.length_b   1.000
_cell.length_c   1.000
_cell.angle_alpha   90.00
_cell.angle_beta   90.00
_cell.angle_gamma   90.00
#
_symmetry.space_group_name_H-M   'P 1'
#
loop_
_entity.id
_entity.type
_entity.pdbx_description
1 polymer ?
#
loop_
_entity_poly.entity_id
_entity_poly.type
_entity_poly.pdbx_seq_one_letter_code
_entity_poly.pdbx_strand_id
1 'polypeptide(L)'
;MMEAGKTLDQAREFAADLSRKNPGQYVTLSACFGIFATLSKRLHVHSPTDSVGDSYWLNGQERKYTDGQKGADYRATPDLF
;
A
#
# COMPACT_ATOMS: atom_id res chain seq x y z
N MET A 1 1.28 4.07 11.38
CA MET A 1 0.85 4.84 10.19
C MET A 1 1.46 6.23 10.27
N MET A 2 1.81 6.80 9.12
CA MET A 2 2.32 8.17 8.96
C MET A 2 1.46 8.88 7.93
N GLU A 3 1.06 10.13 8.15
CA GLU A 3 0.33 10.90 7.14
C GLU A 3 1.20 11.07 5.89
N ALA A 4 0.67 10.70 4.73
CA ALA A 4 1.39 10.70 3.45
C ALA A 4 1.05 11.92 2.58
N GLY A 5 0.19 12.83 3.05
CA GLY A 5 -0.19 14.05 2.34
C GLY A 5 -1.68 14.14 2.06
N LYS A 6 -2.07 15.21 1.36
CA LYS A 6 -3.47 15.57 1.11
C LYS A 6 -3.97 15.15 -0.26
N THR A 7 -3.05 14.82 -1.17
CA THR A 7 -3.36 14.36 -2.54
C THR A 7 -2.68 13.03 -2.81
N LEU A 8 -3.17 12.31 -3.82
CA LEU A 8 -2.61 11.04 -4.23
C LEU A 8 -1.15 11.17 -4.69
N ASP A 9 -0.83 12.21 -5.45
CA ASP A 9 0.53 12.41 -5.97
C ASP A 9 1.52 12.68 -4.84
N GLN A 10 1.15 13.52 -3.86
CA GLN A 10 1.96 13.75 -2.65
C GLN A 10 2.20 12.43 -1.89
N ALA A 11 1.16 11.61 -1.76
CA ALA A 11 1.26 10.33 -1.07
C ALA A 11 2.17 9.33 -1.78
N ARG A 12 2.14 9.30 -3.12
CA ARG A 12 3.04 8.45 -3.92
C ARG A 12 4.49 8.90 -3.80
N GLU A 13 4.74 10.21 -3.87
CA GLU A 13 6.08 10.76 -3.68
C GLU A 13 6.63 10.44 -2.28
N PHE A 14 5.79 10.64 -1.25
CA PHE A 14 6.13 10.30 0.13
C PHE A 14 6.42 8.80 0.29
N ALA A 15 5.59 7.93 -0.27
CA ALA A 15 5.79 6.47 -0.20
C ALA A 15 7.08 6.03 -0.89
N ALA A 16 7.38 6.61 -2.05
CA ALA A 16 8.61 6.33 -2.78
C ALA A 16 9.85 6.77 -1.97
N ASP A 17 9.84 7.96 -1.40
CA ASP A 17 10.93 8.45 -0.55
C ASP A 17 11.10 7.61 0.72
N LEU A 18 9.99 7.31 1.40
CA LEU A 18 9.97 6.45 2.59
C LEU A 18 10.52 5.06 2.28
N SER A 19 10.19 4.50 1.12
CA SER A 19 10.68 3.20 0.66
C SER A 19 12.17 3.22 0.33
N ARG A 20 12.71 4.32 -0.23
CA ARG A 20 14.17 4.47 -0.45
C ARG A 20 14.94 4.52 0.87
N LYS A 21 14.37 5.20 1.88
CA LYS A 21 14.96 5.33 3.22
C LYS A 21 14.89 4.05 4.05
N ASN A 22 14.02 3.10 3.67
CA ASN A 22 13.79 1.85 4.39
C ASN A 22 13.92 0.64 3.44
N PRO A 23 15.13 0.35 2.94
CA PRO A 23 15.35 -0.77 2.02
C PRO A 23 14.96 -2.11 2.66
N GLY A 24 14.36 -2.99 1.86
CA GLY A 24 13.85 -4.29 2.29
C GLY A 24 12.51 -4.24 3.04
N GLN A 25 11.93 -3.06 3.22
CA GLN A 25 10.59 -2.90 3.79
C GLN A 25 9.59 -2.48 2.71
N TYR A 26 8.39 -3.03 2.84
CA TYR A 26 7.24 -2.68 2.03
C TYR A 26 6.59 -1.44 2.61
N VAL A 27 6.29 -0.47 1.75
CA VAL A 27 5.42 0.66 2.06
C VAL A 27 4.09 0.47 1.36
N THR A 28 2.99 0.56 2.10
CA THR A 28 1.62 0.62 1.55
C THR A 28 0.98 1.94 1.91
N LEU A 29 0.04 2.40 1.09
CA LEU A 29 -0.74 3.61 1.35
C LEU A 29 -2.18 3.19 1.63
N SER A 30 -2.80 3.66 2.71
CA SER A 30 -4.20 3.38 3.02
C SER A 30 -4.98 4.67 3.18
N ALA A 31 -6.21 4.71 2.67
CA ALA A 31 -7.09 5.86 2.81
C ALA A 31 -8.04 5.66 4.01
N CYS A 32 -7.87 6.45 5.07
CA CYS A 32 -8.73 6.42 6.26
C CYS A 32 -8.78 7.83 6.87
N PHE A 33 -9.77 8.65 6.49
CA PHE A 33 -9.86 10.08 6.86
C PHE A 33 -8.65 10.94 6.42
N GLY A 34 -7.87 10.44 5.46
CA GLY A 34 -6.61 10.97 4.97
C GLY A 34 -5.83 9.85 4.29
N ILE A 35 -4.69 10.14 3.64
CA ILE A 35 -3.84 9.10 3.06
C ILE A 35 -2.67 8.85 4.03
N PHE A 36 -2.48 7.59 4.43
CA PHE A 36 -1.47 7.20 5.40
C PHE A 36 -0.55 6.12 4.84
N ALA A 37 0.74 6.24 5.10
CA ALA A 37 1.72 5.22 4.79
C ALA A 37 1.95 4.27 5.97
N THR A 38 2.16 3.00 5.66
CA THR A 38 2.58 1.96 6.63
C THR A 38 3.81 1.26 6.11
N LEU A 39 4.79 1.02 7.00
CA LEU A 39 5.96 0.20 6.74
C LEU A 39 5.76 -1.21 7.29
N SER A 40 6.15 -2.23 6.54
CA SER A 40 6.15 -3.61 7.01
C SER A 40 7.32 -4.41 6.44
N LYS A 41 7.82 -5.37 7.21
CA LYS A 41 8.86 -6.33 6.75
C LYS A 41 8.31 -7.37 5.77
N ARG A 42 6.99 -7.54 5.71
CA ARG A 42 6.31 -8.51 4.84
C ARG A 42 5.24 -7.80 4.04
N LEU A 43 5.06 -8.19 2.78
CA LEU A 43 3.92 -7.74 2.00
C LEU A 43 2.68 -8.50 2.49
N HIS A 44 1.71 -7.77 3.04
CA HIS A 44 0.43 -8.36 3.38
C HIS A 44 -0.31 -8.66 2.07
N VAL A 45 -0.63 -9.93 1.86
CA VAL A 45 -1.22 -10.43 0.61
C VAL A 45 -2.73 -10.10 0.52
N HIS A 46 -3.33 -9.75 1.66
CA HIS A 46 -4.74 -9.38 1.85
C HIS A 46 -4.89 -7.88 2.15
N SER A 47 -4.16 -7.05 1.42
CA SER A 47 -4.32 -5.60 1.46
C SER A 47 -4.32 -4.88 0.10
N PRO A 48 -4.50 -5.53 -1.08
CA PRO A 48 -4.74 -4.81 -2.32
C PRO A 48 -5.86 -3.78 -2.23
N THR A 49 -7.05 -4.13 -1.72
CA THR A 49 -8.18 -3.18 -1.61
C THR A 49 -7.92 -2.07 -0.61
N ASP A 50 -7.16 -2.37 0.44
CA ASP A 50 -6.78 -1.40 1.47
C ASP A 50 -5.63 -0.49 1.03
N SER A 51 -4.98 -0.82 -0.09
CA SER A 51 -3.89 -0.04 -0.64
C SER A 51 -4.37 0.91 -1.73
N VAL A 52 -4.13 2.20 -1.53
CA VAL A 52 -4.50 3.25 -2.47
C VAL A 52 -3.83 3.01 -3.82
N GLY A 53 -4.64 2.79 -4.84
CA GLY A 53 -4.20 2.56 -6.21
C GLY A 53 -3.65 1.16 -6.49
N ASP A 54 -3.97 0.16 -5.67
CA ASP A 54 -3.50 -1.23 -5.81
C ASP A 54 -1.97 -1.33 -5.91
N SER A 55 -1.27 -0.44 -5.22
CA SER A 55 0.19 -0.32 -5.27
C SER A 55 0.83 -0.57 -3.91
N TYR A 56 2.09 -0.97 -3.95
CA TYR A 56 3.00 -0.94 -2.82
C TYR A 56 4.37 -0.46 -3.30
N TRP A 57 5.22 -0.01 -2.38
CA TRP A 57 6.58 0.41 -2.70
C TRP A 57 7.60 -0.48 -2.00
N LEU A 58 8.63 -0.89 -2.74
CA LEU A 58 9.76 -1.65 -2.23
C LEU A 58 11.04 -1.09 -2.83
N ASN A 59 12.02 -0.76 -1.99
CA ASN A 59 13.30 -0.17 -2.40
C ASN A 59 13.14 1.05 -3.31
N GLY A 60 12.15 1.91 -3.02
CA GLY A 60 11.89 3.14 -3.76
C GLY A 60 11.12 2.98 -5.07
N GLN A 61 10.71 1.76 -5.42
CA GLN A 61 9.94 1.47 -6.64
C GLN A 61 8.50 1.16 -6.31
N GLU A 62 7.57 1.83 -7.02
CA GLU A 62 6.16 1.46 -7.02
C GLU A 62 5.96 0.13 -7.77
N ARG A 63 5.14 -0.74 -7.21
CA ARG A 63 4.78 -2.03 -7.77
C ARG A 63 3.28 -2.24 -7.61
N LYS A 64 2.66 -2.87 -8.60
CA LYS A 64 1.26 -3.27 -8.55
C LYS A 64 1.11 -4.64 -7.91
N TYR A 65 0.02 -4.83 -7.17
CA TYR A 65 -0.42 -6.18 -6.82
C TYR A 65 -0.80 -6.96 -8.07
N THR A 66 -0.50 -8.26 -8.08
CA THR A 66 -0.91 -9.15 -9.17
C THR A 66 -2.39 -9.50 -9.07
N ASP A 67 -3.00 -9.92 -10.19
CA ASP A 67 -4.41 -10.34 -10.19
C ASP A 67 -4.68 -11.50 -9.23
N GLY A 68 -3.71 -12.40 -9.06
CA GLY A 68 -3.79 -13.49 -8.07
C GLY A 68 -3.86 -12.98 -6.63
N GLN A 69 -3.11 -11.92 -6.30
CA GLN A 69 -3.17 -11.28 -4.98
C GLN A 69 -4.50 -10.57 -4.77
N LYS A 70 -4.98 -9.82 -5.78
CA LYS A 70 -6.29 -9.16 -5.73
C LYS A 70 -7.44 -10.17 -5.55
N GLY A 71 -7.38 -11.29 -6.26
CA GLY A 71 -8.39 -12.34 -6.12
C GLY A 71 -8.35 -13.05 -4.76
N ALA A 72 -7.16 -13.23 -4.16
CA ALA A 72 -7.03 -13.80 -2.83
C ALA A 72 -7.55 -12.86 -1.73
N ASP A 73 -7.34 -11.56 -1.91
CA ASP A 73 -7.87 -10.50 -1.05
C ASP A 73 -9.40 -10.43 -1.08
N TYR A 74 -9.98 -10.41 -2.29
CA TYR A 74 -11.42 -10.43 -2.49
C TYR A 74 -12.08 -11.63 -1.80
N ARG A 75 -11.53 -12.84 -1.94
CA ARG A 75 -12.07 -14.05 -1.30
C ARG A 75 -11.88 -14.10 0.23
N ALA A 76 -10.93 -13.35 0.77
CA ALA A 76 -10.66 -13.31 2.20
C ALA A 76 -11.56 -12.30 2.93
N THR A 77 -12.09 -11.32 2.21
CA THR A 77 -13.08 -10.38 2.72
C THR A 77 -14.45 -11.07 2.73
N PRO A 78 -15.08 -11.31 3.88
CA PRO A 78 -16.43 -11.85 3.92
C PRO A 78 -17.38 -10.89 3.20
N ASP A 79 -18.08 -11.39 2.19
CA ASP A 79 -19.17 -10.63 1.58
C ASP A 79 -20.24 -10.38 2.66
N LEU A 80 -20.69 -9.12 2.79
CA LEU A 80 -21.76 -8.72 3.73
C LEU A 80 -23.16 -9.15 3.26
N PHE A 81 -23.26 -10.05 2.27
CA PHE A 81 -24.52 -10.48 1.66
C PHE A 81 -25.01 -11.80 2.23
#